data_AF-A0A7Y2QA34-F1
#
_entry.id   AF-A0A7Y2QA34-F1
#
_cell.length_a   1.000
_cell.length_b   1.000
_cell.length_c   1.000
_cell.angle_alpha   90.00
_cell.angle_beta   90.00
_cell.angle_gamma   90.00
#
_symmetry.space_group_name_H-M   'P 1'
#
loop_
_entity.id
_entity.type
_entity.pdbx_description
1 polymer ?
#
loop_
_entity_poly.entity_id
_entity_poly.type
_entity_poly.pdbx_seq_one_letter_code
_entity_poly.pdbx_strand_id
1 'polypeptide(L)'
;MTDVTPVLSRADQNLGSSLDRLFELLRIKSISTDPAYKAECHTAAEWLVAYLKTLGFEASVRDTPGHPMVVAHHSGASADAPHVLFYGHYDVQPVDPIELWDNDPFEPAIKDMGNGRKILPGRGPADDKGQLMT
;
A
#
# COMPACT_ATOMS: atom_id res chain seq x y z
N MET A 1 -1.88 -13.17 -28.57
CA MET A 1 -2.18 -12.37 -27.37
C MET A 1 -1.72 -13.19 -26.18
N THR A 2 -0.98 -12.61 -25.25
CA THR A 2 -0.53 -13.33 -24.04
C THR A 2 -1.76 -13.73 -23.22
N ASP A 3 -1.85 -14.99 -22.83
CA ASP A 3 -2.93 -15.46 -21.95
C ASP A 3 -2.66 -14.96 -20.51
N VAL A 4 -3.53 -14.08 -20.04
CA VAL A 4 -3.46 -13.48 -18.69
C VAL A 4 -4.28 -14.26 -17.65
N THR A 5 -5.05 -15.25 -18.08
CA THR A 5 -5.97 -16.03 -17.22
C THR A 5 -5.26 -16.63 -16.00
N PRO A 6 -4.05 -17.21 -16.11
CA PRO A 6 -3.35 -17.75 -14.95
C PRO A 6 -3.01 -16.68 -13.90
N VAL A 7 -2.65 -15.47 -14.34
CA VAL A 7 -2.30 -14.34 -13.45
C VAL A 7 -3.55 -13.84 -12.73
N LEU A 8 -4.67 -13.65 -13.45
CA LEU A 8 -5.93 -13.23 -12.86
C LEU A 8 -6.47 -14.27 -11.86
N SER A 9 -6.41 -15.55 -12.22
CA SER A 9 -6.83 -16.65 -11.32
C SER A 9 -5.98 -16.69 -10.05
N ARG A 10 -4.67 -16.42 -10.17
CA ARG A 10 -3.78 -16.31 -9.01
C ARG A 10 -4.15 -15.10 -8.15
N ALA A 11 -4.47 -13.96 -8.74
CA ALA A 11 -4.92 -12.78 -7.99
C ALA A 11 -6.19 -13.08 -7.19
N ASP A 12 -7.20 -13.69 -7.83
CA ASP A 12 -8.46 -14.07 -7.17
C ASP A 12 -8.23 -15.02 -5.99
N GLN A 13 -7.39 -16.05 -6.19
CA GLN A 13 -7.05 -17.02 -5.14
C GLN A 13 -6.31 -16.40 -3.94
N ASN A 14 -5.61 -15.29 -4.16
CA ASN A 14 -4.80 -14.63 -3.13
C ASN A 14 -5.45 -13.37 -2.55
N LEU A 15 -6.67 -13.02 -2.96
CA LEU A 15 -7.36 -11.80 -2.55
C LEU A 15 -7.36 -11.62 -1.02
N GLY A 16 -7.64 -12.68 -0.25
CA GLY A 16 -7.62 -12.63 1.21
C GLY A 16 -6.25 -12.19 1.76
N SER A 17 -5.18 -12.86 1.34
CA SER A 17 -3.82 -12.51 1.76
C SER A 17 -3.40 -11.10 1.31
N SER A 18 -3.86 -10.65 0.14
CA SER A 18 -3.60 -9.30 -0.35
C SER A 18 -4.29 -8.24 0.49
N LEU A 19 -5.52 -8.52 0.92
CA LEU A 19 -6.25 -7.67 1.86
C LEU A 19 -5.58 -7.65 3.23
N ASP A 20 -5.07 -8.78 3.73
CA ASP A 20 -4.36 -8.82 5.01
C ASP A 20 -3.13 -7.88 5.01
N ARG A 21 -2.32 -7.95 3.94
CA ARG A 21 -1.15 -7.07 3.76
C ARG A 21 -1.55 -5.59 3.61
N LEU A 22 -2.62 -5.31 2.85
CA LEU A 22 -3.15 -3.96 2.76
C LEU A 22 -3.62 -3.47 4.14
N PHE A 23 -4.28 -4.31 4.93
CA PHE A 23 -4.76 -3.94 6.25
C PHE A 23 -3.62 -3.67 7.23
N GLU A 24 -2.52 -4.42 7.16
CA GLU A 24 -1.30 -4.11 7.92
C GLU A 24 -0.77 -2.72 7.59
N LEU A 25 -0.60 -2.40 6.30
CA LEU A 25 -0.12 -1.09 5.87
C LEU A 25 -1.10 0.05 6.22
N LEU A 26 -2.40 -0.19 6.12
CA LEU A 26 -3.44 0.78 6.44
C LEU A 26 -3.45 1.14 7.93
N ARG A 27 -3.08 0.23 8.84
CA ARG A 27 -3.01 0.55 10.28
C ARG A 27 -1.90 1.53 10.64
N ILE A 28 -0.91 1.71 9.75
CA ILE A 28 0.18 2.67 9.96
C ILE A 28 -0.32 4.08 9.64
N LYS A 29 -0.38 4.94 10.67
CA LYS A 29 -0.89 6.31 10.58
C LYS A 29 0.13 7.27 9.94
N SER A 30 0.57 6.98 8.71
CA SER A 30 1.54 7.77 7.96
C SER A 30 0.99 9.12 7.46
N ILE A 31 0.52 9.97 8.37
CA ILE A 31 -0.01 11.30 8.05
C ILE A 31 1.15 12.27 7.83
N SER A 32 1.45 12.59 6.58
CA SER A 32 2.67 13.37 6.26
C SER A 32 2.61 14.84 6.64
N THR A 33 1.40 15.41 6.72
CA THR A 33 1.21 16.84 6.96
C THR A 33 1.29 17.22 8.44
N ASP A 34 1.29 16.24 9.34
CA ASP A 34 1.39 16.44 10.79
C ASP A 34 2.74 15.89 11.30
N PRO A 35 3.64 16.75 11.81
CA PRO A 35 4.94 16.35 12.35
C PRO A 35 4.87 15.28 13.45
N ALA A 36 3.74 15.16 14.17
CA ALA A 36 3.55 14.13 15.18
C ALA A 36 3.62 12.71 14.58
N TYR A 37 3.30 12.55 13.30
CA TYR A 37 3.26 11.26 12.59
C TYR A 37 4.51 10.99 11.73
N LYS A 38 5.60 11.73 11.96
CA LYS A 38 6.86 11.56 11.22
C LYS A 38 7.45 10.15 11.42
N ALA A 39 7.35 9.59 12.61
CA ALA A 39 7.85 8.24 12.91
C ALA A 39 7.01 7.17 12.18
N GLU A 40 5.72 7.40 12.03
CA GLU A 40 4.76 6.53 11.36
C GLU A 40 4.97 6.53 9.85
N CYS A 41 5.33 7.68 9.27
CA CYS A 41 5.79 7.75 7.88
C CYS A 41 7.04 6.90 7.67
N HIS A 42 8.02 6.98 8.59
CA HIS A 42 9.20 6.12 8.53
C HIS A 42 8.87 4.64 8.69
N THR A 43 7.98 4.30 9.63
CA THR A 43 7.50 2.92 9.85
C THR A 43 6.83 2.36 8.60
N ALA A 44 6.02 3.16 7.89
CA ALA A 44 5.41 2.75 6.63
C ALA A 44 6.46 2.48 5.53
N ALA A 45 7.50 3.32 5.44
CA ALA A 45 8.60 3.10 4.50
C ALA A 45 9.37 1.80 4.80
N GLU A 46 9.67 1.53 6.07
CA GLU A 46 10.33 0.30 6.50
C GLU A 46 9.47 -0.94 6.22
N TRP A 47 8.16 -0.87 6.48
CA TRP A 47 7.22 -1.95 6.18
C TRP A 47 7.22 -2.27 4.67
N LEU A 48 7.17 -1.23 3.81
CA LEU A 48 7.21 -1.41 2.36
C LEU A 48 8.53 -2.03 1.89
N VAL A 49 9.67 -1.59 2.45
CA VAL A 49 10.97 -2.20 2.15
C VAL A 49 11.00 -3.67 2.55
N ALA A 50 10.50 -4.01 3.73
CA ALA A 50 10.41 -5.39 4.18
C ALA A 50 9.54 -6.23 3.23
N TYR A 51 8.37 -5.71 2.85
CA TYR A 51 7.47 -6.38 1.91
C TYR A 51 8.09 -6.57 0.52
N LEU A 52 8.67 -5.52 -0.07
CA LEU A 52 9.31 -5.58 -1.39
C LEU A 52 10.46 -6.60 -1.44
N LYS A 53 11.22 -6.75 -0.34
CA LYS A 53 12.25 -7.79 -0.22
C LYS A 53 11.66 -9.21 -0.28
N THR A 54 10.45 -9.43 0.25
CA THR A 54 9.77 -10.74 0.12
C THR A 54 9.41 -11.08 -1.33
N LEU A 55 9.28 -10.07 -2.19
CA LEU A 55 9.00 -10.20 -3.61
C LEU A 55 10.29 -10.33 -4.46
N GLY A 56 11.47 -10.33 -3.83
CA GLY A 56 12.75 -10.46 -4.52
C GLY A 56 13.37 -9.14 -5.01
N PHE A 57 12.84 -7.99 -4.58
CA PHE A 57 13.45 -6.70 -4.89
C PHE A 57 14.62 -6.38 -3.97
N GLU A 58 15.65 -5.74 -4.51
CA GLU A 58 16.63 -4.99 -3.73
C GLU A 58 16.00 -3.67 -3.31
N ALA A 59 15.48 -3.60 -2.08
CA ALA A 59 14.76 -2.44 -1.56
C ALA A 59 15.46 -1.78 -0.36
N SER A 60 15.33 -0.46 -0.25
CA SER A 60 15.94 0.35 0.81
C SER A 60 15.12 1.61 1.11
N VAL A 61 15.14 2.02 2.38
CA VAL A 61 14.69 3.35 2.80
C VAL A 61 15.79 4.34 2.45
N ARG A 62 15.42 5.51 1.92
CA ARG A 62 16.31 6.60 1.56
C ARG A 62 15.87 7.85 2.27
N ASP A 63 16.71 8.34 3.17
CA ASP A 63 16.45 9.59 3.89
C ASP A 63 16.39 10.77 2.92
N THR A 64 15.46 11.68 3.17
CA THR A 64 15.33 12.96 2.48
C THR A 64 15.27 14.08 3.52
N PRO A 65 15.33 15.38 3.11
CA PRO A 65 15.07 16.47 4.04
C PRO A 65 13.67 16.42 4.68
N GLY A 66 12.71 15.74 4.04
CA GLY A 66 11.34 15.54 4.53
C GLY A 66 11.11 14.10 4.99
N HIS A 67 10.07 13.47 4.44
CA HIS A 67 9.75 12.07 4.69
C HIS A 67 10.63 11.14 3.84
N PRO A 68 10.95 9.93 4.33
CA PRO A 68 11.83 9.04 3.59
C PRO A 68 11.21 8.56 2.28
N MET A 69 12.04 8.15 1.33
CA MET A 69 11.59 7.48 0.11
C MET A 69 11.89 6.00 0.18
N VAL A 70 11.04 5.19 -0.43
CA VAL A 70 11.32 3.77 -0.68
C VAL A 70 11.82 3.64 -2.11
N VAL A 71 13.00 3.05 -2.27
CA VAL A 71 13.57 2.75 -3.59
C VAL A 71 13.85 1.27 -3.68
N ALA A 72 13.34 0.64 -4.75
CA ALA A 72 13.45 -0.78 -4.99
C ALA A 72 13.76 -1.09 -6.46
N HIS A 73 14.63 -2.08 -6.69
CA HIS A 73 15.00 -2.54 -8.01
C HIS A 73 14.84 -4.06 -8.11
N HIS A 74 14.38 -4.54 -9.25
CA HIS A 74 14.39 -5.96 -9.62
C HIS A 74 15.18 -6.11 -10.92
N SER A 75 16.01 -7.15 -11.02
CA SER A 75 16.88 -7.39 -12.18
C SER A 75 16.13 -7.80 -13.47
N GLY A 76 14.79 -7.73 -13.47
CA GLY A 76 13.95 -8.31 -14.52
C GLY A 76 14.11 -9.83 -14.69
N ALA A 77 13.49 -10.36 -15.75
CA ALA A 77 13.59 -11.78 -16.13
C ALA A 77 14.81 -12.07 -17.02
N SER A 78 15.32 -11.06 -17.73
CA SER A 78 16.51 -11.14 -18.59
C SER A 78 17.15 -9.76 -18.76
N ALA A 79 18.38 -9.71 -19.26
CA ALA A 79 19.11 -8.45 -19.50
C ALA A 79 18.46 -7.54 -20.55
N ASP A 80 17.70 -8.11 -21.49
CA ASP A 80 17.02 -7.38 -22.57
C ASP A 80 15.56 -7.01 -22.21
N ALA A 81 15.11 -7.31 -20.98
CA ALA A 81 13.77 -6.98 -20.54
C ALA A 81 13.58 -5.44 -20.46
N PRO A 82 12.40 -4.91 -20.83
CA PRO A 82 12.13 -3.48 -20.68
C PRO A 82 12.11 -3.09 -19.21
N HIS A 83 12.63 -1.90 -18.91
CA HIS A 83 12.56 -1.30 -17.58
C HIS A 83 11.28 -0.49 -17.43
N VAL A 84 10.56 -0.71 -16.34
CA VAL A 84 9.34 0.03 -15.98
C VAL A 84 9.53 0.67 -14.61
N LEU A 85 9.19 1.95 -14.49
CA LEU A 85 9.15 2.66 -13.22
C LEU A 85 7.71 2.71 -12.71
N PHE A 86 7.50 2.20 -11.50
CA PHE A 86 6.28 2.38 -10.74
C PHE A 86 6.51 3.45 -9.68
N TYR A 87 5.62 4.44 -9.63
CA TYR A 87 5.62 5.51 -8.64
C TYR A 87 4.26 5.54 -7.96
N GLY A 88 4.28 5.71 -6.64
CA GLY A 88 3.11 5.91 -5.79
C GLY A 88 3.56 6.56 -4.49
N HIS A 89 2.63 6.76 -3.56
CA HIS A 89 2.93 7.28 -2.24
C HIS A 89 2.26 6.46 -1.14
N TYR A 90 2.83 6.53 0.06
CA TYR A 90 2.39 5.71 1.20
C TYR A 90 1.96 6.56 2.39
N ASP A 91 2.17 7.87 2.32
CA ASP A 91 1.57 8.81 3.25
C ASP A 91 0.11 9.07 2.90
N VAL A 92 -0.62 9.58 3.87
CA VAL A 92 -2.06 9.81 3.78
C VAL A 92 -2.42 11.19 4.34
N GLN A 93 -3.59 11.69 3.96
CA GLN A 93 -4.13 12.93 4.51
C GLN A 93 -4.58 12.78 5.97
N PRO A 94 -4.72 13.89 6.72
CA PRO A 94 -5.37 13.92 8.03
C PRO A 94 -6.79 13.34 8.02
N VAL A 95 -7.29 13.07 9.21
CA VAL A 95 -8.61 12.45 9.43
C VAL A 95 -9.66 13.41 9.97
N ASP A 96 -9.31 14.67 10.18
CA ASP A 96 -10.23 15.65 10.74
C ASP A 96 -11.35 16.04 9.77
N PRO A 97 -12.59 16.25 10.27
CA PRO A 97 -13.01 16.04 11.66
C PRO A 97 -13.24 14.55 11.98
N ILE A 98 -12.60 14.05 13.04
CA ILE A 98 -12.61 12.62 13.39
C ILE A 98 -14.02 12.11 13.73
N GLU A 99 -14.87 12.98 14.26
CA GLU A 99 -16.24 12.68 14.67
C GLU A 99 -17.20 12.38 13.50
N LEU A 100 -16.82 12.73 12.26
CA LEU A 100 -17.61 12.43 11.07
C LEU A 100 -17.35 11.03 10.51
N TRP A 101 -16.39 10.30 11.08
CA TRP A 101 -16.12 8.92 10.69
C TRP A 101 -17.03 7.94 11.42
N ASP A 102 -17.60 7.00 10.67
CA ASP A 102 -18.41 5.91 11.24
C ASP A 102 -17.58 4.94 12.12
N ASN A 103 -16.28 4.81 11.84
CA ASN A 103 -15.34 3.88 12.50
C ASN A 103 -13.94 4.52 12.54
N ASP A 104 -12.99 3.97 13.32
CA ASP A 104 -11.59 4.44 13.29
C ASP A 104 -11.04 4.37 11.84
N PRO A 105 -10.57 5.49 11.26
CA PRO A 105 -10.06 5.54 9.88
C PRO A 105 -8.88 4.60 9.61
N PHE A 106 -8.18 4.16 10.66
CA PHE A 106 -7.01 3.29 10.61
C PHE A 106 -7.30 1.87 11.16
N GLU A 107 -8.57 1.52 11.38
CA GLU A 107 -9.02 0.16 11.67
C GLU A 107 -9.74 -0.44 10.44
N PRO A 108 -8.98 -0.97 9.46
CA PRO A 108 -9.55 -1.39 8.18
C PRO A 108 -10.47 -2.60 8.35
N ALA A 109 -11.69 -2.49 7.83
CA ALA A 109 -12.66 -3.57 7.81
C ALA A 109 -13.52 -3.50 6.54
N ILE A 110 -13.83 -4.65 5.93
CA ILE A 110 -14.73 -4.70 4.78
C ILE A 110 -16.15 -4.49 5.26
N LYS A 111 -16.84 -3.50 4.67
CA LYS A 111 -18.26 -3.23 4.89
C LYS A 111 -19.08 -3.75 3.71
N ASP A 112 -20.01 -4.64 3.98
CA ASP A 112 -21.01 -5.08 3.00
C ASP A 112 -22.10 -3.99 2.89
N MET A 113 -22.35 -3.52 1.66
CA MET A 113 -23.33 -2.48 1.35
C MET A 113 -24.63 -3.06 0.77
N GLY A 114 -24.77 -4.40 0.76
CA GLY A 114 -25.85 -5.12 0.11
C GLY A 114 -25.64 -5.26 -1.40
N ASN A 115 -26.47 -6.09 -2.03
CA ASN A 115 -26.48 -6.32 -3.49
C ASN A 115 -25.11 -6.71 -4.08
N GLY A 116 -24.29 -7.43 -3.30
CA GLY A 116 -22.95 -7.86 -3.70
C GLY A 116 -21.89 -6.77 -3.68
N ARG A 117 -22.22 -5.53 -3.27
CA ARG A 117 -21.25 -4.44 -3.16
C ARG A 117 -20.55 -4.49 -1.81
N LYS A 118 -19.22 -4.50 -1.84
CA LYS A 118 -18.36 -4.37 -0.66
C LYS A 118 -17.52 -3.11 -0.79
N ILE A 119 -17.27 -2.44 0.33
CA ILE A 119 -16.38 -1.28 0.39
C ILE A 119 -15.37 -1.46 1.53
N LEU A 120 -14.22 -0.81 1.39
CA LEU A 120 -13.22 -0.69 2.45
C LEU A 120 -13.15 0.78 2.85
N PRO A 121 -13.98 1.23 3.82
CA PRO A 121 -13.87 2.57 4.37
C PRO A 121 -12.58 2.69 5.19
N GLY A 122 -11.95 3.86 5.15
CA GLY A 122 -10.73 4.14 5.90
C GLY A 122 -9.91 5.26 5.26
N ARG A 123 -8.83 5.64 5.91
CA ARG A 123 -7.85 6.60 5.39
C ARG A 123 -6.69 5.85 4.72
N GLY A 124 -6.48 6.12 3.43
CA GLY A 124 -5.43 5.48 2.63
C GLY A 124 -5.85 4.40 1.62
N PRO A 125 -6.99 3.67 1.75
CA PRO A 125 -7.31 2.56 0.84
C PRO A 125 -7.35 2.93 -0.64
N ALA A 126 -7.82 4.13 -0.99
CA ALA A 126 -7.93 4.59 -2.37
C ALA A 126 -6.93 5.70 -2.73
N ASP A 127 -6.13 6.16 -1.76
CA ASP A 127 -5.20 7.27 -1.93
C ASP A 127 -4.07 7.15 -0.89
N ASP A 128 -3.00 6.41 -1.18
CA ASP A 128 -2.76 5.60 -2.40
C ASP A 128 -2.35 4.15 -2.06
N LYS A 129 -2.49 3.77 -0.78
CA LYS A 129 -2.00 2.49 -0.25
C LYS A 129 -2.65 1.28 -0.93
N GLY A 130 -3.88 1.40 -1.43
CA GLY A 130 -4.52 0.33 -2.20
C GLY A 130 -3.82 0.10 -3.53
N GLN A 131 -3.76 1.14 -4.38
CA GLN A 131 -3.14 1.06 -5.70
C GLN A 131 -1.64 0.77 -5.65
N LEU A 132 -0.96 1.22 -4.59
CA LEU A 132 0.43 0.86 -4.34
C LEU A 132 0.62 -0.66 -4.13
N MET A 133 -0.41 -1.36 -3.66
CA MET A 133 -0.36 -2.76 -3.21
C MET A 133 -1.09 -3.76 -4.12
N THR A 134 -1.90 -3.30 -5.07
CA THR A 134 -2.78 -4.12 -5.92
C THR A 134 -2.51 -3.91 -7.39
#